data_AF-A0A0M4M4Q3-F1
#
_entry.id   AF-A0A0M4M4Q3-F1
#
_cell.length_a   1.000
_cell.length_b   1.000
_cell.length_c   1.000
_cell.angle_alpha   90.00
_cell.angle_beta   90.00
_cell.angle_gamma   90.00
#
_symmetry.space_group_name_H-M   'P 1'
#
loop_
_entity.id
_entity.type
_entity.pdbx_description
1 polymer ?
#
loop_
_entity_poly.entity_id
_entity_poly.type
_entity_poly.pdbx_seq_one_letter_code
_entity_poly.pdbx_strand_id
1 'polypeptide(L)'
;MTVSMQGDFGKPRPALIIQSDIFGKYLASTFTVLPVTSALVSAPLLRITVQPSPENGLQKPSQIMVDKIMTIKHTKVGSSFGRIDAHTLALVESYLATFLGITR
;
A
#
# COMPACT_ATOMS: atom_id res chain seq x y z
N MET A 1 -2.01 0.63 -7.17
CA MET A 1 -2.42 -0.43 -8.13
C MET A 1 -3.57 -1.22 -7.50
N THR A 2 -4.43 -1.86 -8.29
CA THR A 2 -5.49 -2.71 -7.72
C THR A 2 -4.93 -4.10 -7.52
N VAL A 3 -5.06 -4.65 -6.32
CA VAL A 3 -4.56 -5.98 -5.96
C VAL A 3 -5.73 -6.91 -5.69
N SER A 4 -5.75 -8.09 -6.32
CA SER A 4 -6.68 -9.17 -5.99
C SER A 4 -6.04 -10.14 -4.99
N MET A 5 -6.33 -9.96 -3.71
CA MET A 5 -5.94 -10.93 -2.69
C MET A 5 -6.93 -12.10 -2.66
N GLN A 6 -6.45 -13.35 -2.50
CA GLN A 6 -7.30 -14.49 -2.14
C GLN A 6 -7.12 -14.83 -0.64
N GLY A 7 -8.25 -15.08 0.04
CA GLY A 7 -8.43 -15.15 1.50
C GLY A 7 -9.07 -13.87 2.05
N ASP A 8 -10.17 -13.95 2.83
CA ASP A 8 -11.03 -12.88 3.44
C ASP A 8 -11.38 -11.60 2.63
N PHE A 9 -10.82 -11.44 1.43
CA PHE A 9 -10.78 -10.20 0.67
C PHE A 9 -11.16 -10.48 -0.79
N GLY A 10 -12.16 -11.34 -1.05
CA GLY A 10 -12.57 -11.83 -2.38
C GLY A 10 -13.00 -10.80 -3.44
N LYS A 11 -12.86 -9.49 -3.17
CA LYS A 11 -12.97 -8.40 -4.15
C LYS A 11 -11.60 -7.75 -4.34
N PRO A 12 -11.18 -7.39 -5.57
CA PRO A 12 -9.96 -6.63 -5.78
C PRO A 12 -9.96 -5.37 -4.91
N ARG A 13 -8.90 -5.17 -4.12
CA ARG A 13 -8.75 -4.02 -3.22
C ARG A 13 -7.54 -3.19 -3.64
N PRO A 14 -7.60 -1.87 -3.48
CA PRO A 14 -6.43 -1.03 -3.69
C PRO A 14 -5.28 -1.42 -2.76
N ALA A 15 -4.05 -1.35 -3.27
CA ALA A 15 -2.84 -1.47 -2.46
C ALA A 15 -1.75 -0.51 -2.97
N LEU A 16 -0.90 -0.10 -2.04
CA LEU A 16 0.31 0.67 -2.28
C LEU A 16 1.49 -0.29 -2.42
N ILE A 17 2.21 -0.23 -3.53
CA ILE A 17 3.49 -0.95 -3.65
C ILE A 17 4.54 -0.16 -2.88
N ILE A 18 5.28 -0.87 -2.02
CA ILE A 18 6.39 -0.33 -1.23
C ILE A 18 7.74 -1.00 -1.55
N GLN A 19 7.73 -1.94 -2.49
CA GLN A 19 8.95 -2.60 -2.97
C GLN A 19 9.78 -1.62 -3.80
N SER A 20 11.08 -1.53 -3.49
CA SER A 20 12.02 -0.71 -4.24
C SER A 20 12.21 -1.25 -5.67
N ASP A 21 12.21 -0.32 -6.62
CA ASP A 21 12.42 -0.59 -8.05
C ASP A 21 13.78 -1.24 -8.34
N ILE A 22 14.79 -1.02 -7.48
CA ILE A 22 16.13 -1.62 -7.59
C ILE A 22 16.02 -3.16 -7.59
N PHE A 23 15.11 -3.70 -6.78
CA PHE A 23 14.88 -5.14 -6.69
C PHE A 23 13.87 -5.66 -7.70
N GLY A 24 13.14 -4.79 -8.41
CA GLY A 24 12.11 -5.18 -9.37
C GLY A 24 12.64 -6.08 -10.49
N LYS A 25 13.89 -5.89 -10.92
CA LYS A 25 14.55 -6.74 -11.93
C LYS A 25 14.92 -8.13 -11.42
N TYR A 26 15.10 -8.29 -10.11
CA TYR A 26 15.55 -9.53 -9.46
C TYR A 26 14.40 -10.32 -8.82
N LEU A 27 13.32 -9.62 -8.43
CA LEU A 27 12.13 -10.17 -7.78
C LEU A 27 10.91 -10.18 -8.71
N ALA A 28 11.11 -10.53 -9.99
CA ALA A 28 10.15 -10.35 -11.08
C ALA A 28 8.77 -11.03 -10.87
N SER A 29 8.62 -11.90 -9.89
CA SER A 29 7.39 -12.68 -9.65
C SER A 29 6.55 -12.19 -8.46
N THR A 30 7.02 -11.23 -7.67
CA THR A 30 6.32 -10.77 -6.46
C THR A 30 6.43 -9.26 -6.22
N PHE A 31 5.40 -8.71 -5.58
CA PHE A 31 5.38 -7.35 -5.07
C PHE A 31 5.16 -7.33 -3.56
N THR A 32 5.88 -6.46 -2.86
CA THR A 32 5.61 -6.11 -1.46
C THR A 32 4.72 -4.87 -1.41
N VAL A 33 3.57 -5.01 -0.73
CA VAL A 33 2.51 -3.99 -0.72
C VAL A 33 1.94 -3.73 0.67
N LEU A 34 1.31 -2.56 0.82
CA LEU A 34 0.44 -2.20 1.94
C LEU A 34 -1.00 -2.10 1.43
N PRO A 35 -1.97 -2.82 2.03
CA PRO A 35 -3.37 -2.69 1.70
C PRO A 35 -3.90 -1.28 1.93
N VAL A 36 -4.88 -0.90 1.12
CA VAL A 36 -5.62 0.35 1.27
C VAL A 36 -7.10 0.05 1.46
N THR A 37 -7.71 0.66 2.48
CA THR A 37 -9.11 0.44 2.84
C THR A 37 -9.85 1.76 3.00
N SER A 38 -11.12 1.80 2.59
CA SER A 38 -12.03 2.91 2.89
C SER A 38 -12.80 2.71 4.20
N ALA A 39 -12.61 1.58 4.88
CA ALA A 39 -13.10 1.37 6.25
C ALA A 39 -12.13 2.06 7.22
N LEU A 40 -12.45 3.31 7.56
CA LEU A 40 -11.59 4.16 8.38
C LEU A 40 -11.60 3.72 9.85
N VAL A 41 -10.41 3.67 10.46
CA VAL A 41 -10.22 3.34 11.87
C VAL A 41 -9.28 4.36 12.51
N SER A 42 -9.52 4.70 13.77
CA SER A 42 -8.63 5.56 14.56
C SER A 42 -7.42 4.78 15.06
N ALA A 43 -6.32 4.82 14.29
CA ALA A 43 -5.03 4.27 14.68
C ALA A 43 -3.89 5.09 14.05
N PRO A 44 -3.54 6.25 14.65
CA PRO A 44 -2.73 7.30 14.00
C PRO A 44 -1.35 6.88 13.45
N LEU A 45 -0.76 5.80 13.97
CA LEU A 45 0.53 5.27 13.52
C LEU A 45 0.41 4.12 12.51
N LEU A 46 -0.74 3.44 12.46
CA LEU A 46 -0.96 2.25 11.64
C LEU A 46 -1.85 2.53 10.41
N ARG A 47 -2.51 3.69 10.40
CA ARG A 47 -3.53 4.08 9.43
C ARG A 47 -3.21 5.49 8.92
N ILE A 48 -2.49 5.56 7.80
CA ILE A 48 -2.20 6.83 7.14
C ILE A 48 -3.38 7.17 6.24
N THR A 49 -4.06 8.28 6.53
CA THR A 49 -5.23 8.71 5.76
C THR A 49 -4.80 9.40 4.47
N VAL A 50 -5.40 9.01 3.36
CA VAL A 50 -5.17 9.55 2.02
C VAL A 50 -6.50 10.03 1.46
N GLN A 51 -6.54 11.29 1.00
CA GLN A 51 -7.71 11.87 0.36
C GLN A 51 -7.75 11.49 -1.14
N PRO A 52 -8.94 11.32 -1.74
CA PRO A 52 -9.09 11.18 -3.19
C PRO A 52 -8.39 12.29 -3.96
N SER A 53 -7.62 11.92 -4.98
CA SER A 53 -7.08 12.87 -5.95
C SER A 53 -7.05 12.26 -7.35
N PRO A 54 -6.99 13.08 -8.42
CA PRO A 54 -6.79 12.58 -9.77
C PRO A 54 -5.50 11.75 -9.92
N GLU A 55 -4.45 12.10 -9.18
CA GLU A 55 -3.15 11.43 -9.24
C GLU A 55 -3.18 10.04 -8.59
N ASN A 56 -3.85 9.90 -7.44
CA ASN A 56 -3.92 8.64 -6.72
C ASN A 56 -5.05 7.73 -7.18
N GLY A 57 -6.04 8.27 -7.91
CA GLY A 57 -7.17 7.53 -8.48
C GLY A 57 -8.15 6.95 -7.45
N LEU A 58 -8.01 7.29 -6.17
CA LEU A 58 -8.95 6.89 -5.13
C LEU A 58 -10.28 7.62 -5.31
N GLN A 59 -11.39 6.95 -4.98
CA GLN A 59 -12.74 7.49 -5.11
C GLN A 59 -13.34 7.95 -3.77
N LYS A 60 -12.74 7.51 -2.66
CA LYS A 60 -13.19 7.80 -1.29
C LYS A 60 -11.97 7.98 -0.38
N PRO A 61 -12.10 8.77 0.71
CA PRO A 61 -11.09 8.79 1.76
C PRO A 61 -10.73 7.37 2.17
N SER A 62 -9.44 7.08 2.18
CA SER A 62 -8.92 5.72 2.40
C SER A 62 -7.72 5.77 3.33
N GLN A 63 -7.38 4.63 3.93
CA GLN A 63 -6.22 4.48 4.80
C GLN A 63 -5.27 3.42 4.27
N ILE A 64 -3.99 3.77 4.21
CA ILE A 64 -2.88 2.82 4.01
C ILE A 64 -2.64 2.10 5.34
N MET A 65 -2.55 0.77 5.27
CA MET A 65 -2.44 -0.11 6.42
C MET A 65 -1.00 -0.53 6.68
N VAL A 66 -0.26 0.24 7.49
CA VAL A 66 1.19 0.05 7.74
C VAL A 66 1.49 -1.29 8.43
N ASP A 67 0.59 -1.77 9.29
CA ASP A 67 0.70 -3.04 10.02
C ASP A 67 0.48 -4.29 9.17
N LYS A 68 0.05 -4.13 7.90
CA LYS A 68 -0.36 -5.25 7.03
C LYS A 68 0.54 -5.42 5.82
N ILE A 69 1.85 -5.35 6.04
CA ILE A 69 2.84 -5.63 5.00
C ILE A 69 2.62 -7.03 4.45
N MET A 70 2.55 -7.16 3.13
CA MET A 70 2.36 -8.44 2.47
C MET A 70 3.16 -8.53 1.18
N THR A 71 3.59 -9.75 0.87
CA THR A 71 4.19 -10.09 -0.41
C THR A 71 3.20 -10.93 -1.21
N ILE A 72 2.91 -10.49 -2.42
CA ILE A 72 1.92 -11.11 -3.31
C ILE A 72 2.53 -11.42 -4.67
N LYS A 73 2.04 -12.48 -5.31
CA LYS A 73 2.49 -12.86 -6.66
C LYS A 73 2.01 -11.82 -7.68
N HIS A 74 2.83 -11.54 -8.70
CA HIS A 74 2.48 -10.64 -9.80
C HIS A 74 1.15 -10.99 -10.47
N THR A 75 0.82 -12.29 -10.59
CA THR A 75 -0.45 -12.77 -11.17
C THR A 75 -1.69 -12.35 -10.37
N LYS A 76 -1.51 -11.88 -9.13
CA LYS A 76 -2.55 -11.36 -8.24
C LYS A 76 -2.61 -9.83 -8.20
N VAL A 77 -1.81 -9.16 -9.03
CA VAL A 77 -1.75 -7.70 -9.11
C VAL A 77 -2.33 -7.27 -10.45
N GLY A 78 -3.38 -6.45 -10.40
CA GLY A 78 -3.92 -5.77 -11.58
C GLY A 78 -3.12 -4.50 -11.89
N SER A 79 -3.50 -3.79 -12.94
CA SER A 79 -2.79 -2.59 -13.40
C SER A 79 -2.69 -1.48 -12.34
N SER A 80 -1.68 -0.63 -12.50
CA SER A 80 -1.56 0.60 -11.73
C SER A 80 -2.67 1.57 -12.14
N PHE A 81 -3.25 2.24 -11.15
CA PHE A 81 -4.36 3.19 -11.36
C PHE A 81 -4.05 4.59 -10.82
N GLY A 82 -2.87 4.80 -10.23
CA GLY A 82 -2.47 6.05 -9.61
C GLY A 82 -1.21 5.92 -8.78
N ARG A 83 -0.75 7.05 -8.24
CA ARG A 83 0.42 7.19 -7.36
C ARG A 83 0.08 8.06 -6.15
N ILE A 84 0.76 7.82 -5.03
CA ILE A 84 0.65 8.70 -3.87
C ILE A 84 1.65 9.85 -4.01
N ASP A 85 1.31 11.00 -3.44
CA ASP A 85 2.19 12.16 -3.41
C ASP A 85 3.42 11.91 -2.51
N ALA A 86 4.46 12.71 -2.71
CA ALA A 86 5.74 12.54 -2.02
C ALA A 86 5.63 12.72 -0.49
N HIS A 87 4.74 13.60 -0.01
CA HIS A 87 4.55 13.83 1.41
C HIS A 87 3.90 12.61 2.08
N THR A 88 2.86 12.06 1.47
CA THR A 88 2.24 10.81 1.92
C THR A 88 3.23 9.65 1.89
N LEU A 89 4.07 9.55 0.86
CA LEU A 89 5.09 8.50 0.77
C LEU A 89 6.12 8.62 1.91
N ALA A 90 6.60 9.82 2.22
CA ALA A 90 7.54 10.04 3.32
C ALA A 90 6.94 9.64 4.69
N LEU A 91 5.65 9.92 4.92
CA LEU A 91 4.94 9.45 6.11
C LEU A 91 4.86 7.91 6.17
N VAL A 92 4.58 7.26 5.03
CA VAL A 92 4.57 5.80 4.93
C VAL A 92 5.94 5.23 5.28
N GLU A 93 7.02 5.76 4.72
CA GLU A 93 8.39 5.31 4.98
C GLU A 93 8.76 5.44 6.47
N SER A 94 8.48 6.60 7.07
CA SER A 94 8.77 6.87 8.49
C SER A 94 8.01 5.92 9.42
N TYR A 95 6.70 5.74 9.21
CA TYR A 95 5.89 4.87 10.06
C TYR A 95 6.19 3.40 9.82
N LEU A 96 6.51 3.01 8.59
CA LEU A 96 6.93 1.65 8.26
C LEU A 96 8.26 1.30 8.93
N ALA A 97 9.25 2.20 8.89
CA ALA A 97 10.53 2.00 9.57
C ALA A 97 10.36 1.92 11.09
N THR A 98 9.47 2.74 11.66
CA THR A 98 9.10 2.67 13.09
C THR A 98 8.41 1.35 13.43
N PHE A 99 7.44 0.92 12.62
CA PHE A 99 6.70 -0.33 12.81
C PHE A 99 7.62 -1.56 12.75
N LEU A 100 8.63 -1.54 11.87
CA LEU A 100 9.62 -2.60 11.72
C LEU A 100 10.78 -2.49 12.73
N GLY A 101 10.82 -1.45 13.57
CA GLY A 101 11.90 -1.23 14.55
C GLY A 101 13.26 -0.92 13.92
N ILE A 102 13.29 -0.37 12.71
CA ILE A 102 14.51 -0.03 11.95
C ILE A 102 15.08 1.33 12.40
N THR A 103 14.21 2.26 12.78
CA THR A 103 14.60 3.53 13.40
C THR A 103 14.58 3.36 14.91
N ARG A 104 15.75 3.49 15.55
CA ARG A 104 15.92 3.57 17.01
C ARG A 104 16.55 4.91 17.37
#